data_AF-A0A3L7N1I6-F1
#
_entry.id   AF-A0A3L7N1I6-F1
#
_cell.length_a   1.000
_cell.length_b   1.000
_cell.length_c   1.000
_cell.angle_alpha   90.00
_cell.angle_beta   90.00
_cell.angle_gamma   90.00
#
_symmetry.space_group_name_H-M   'P 1'
#
loop_
_entity.id
_entity.type
_entity.pdbx_description
1 polymer ?
#
loop_
_entity_poly.entity_id
_entity_poly.type
_entity_poly.pdbx_seq_one_letter_code
_entity_poly.pdbx_strand_id
1 'polypeptide(L)'
;MDLTPEQKEQGKSNFQNVSQDLSRRGFLKGLSAGAGVAAITPAVYFGYKSMEGNPVRAALIGCGDEGGILVGAHNPEYLKFTAICDIRPYNRDRIMEGDPKVPLRPGFKKLYGPESKDIKIFTDYKKVLEDKSIEAVVIATPLCNHARIAIDAMKAGKHVLCEKLMAWNVSQCKEMIKVSKETQKILSIGHQRHYSMLYSHAFEVLKSGVIGDVKHIRALWHRNNSWPFVADAAPRFPIAKEYPAPKYRDGWYPPIYQIDHDELKEQSKMFGFKSVEELVRWRLYNETGGGLMAELGSHQLDACSIFLGKVHPLSVSGVGGKIFYGPDRNDRDSDDSVFVTFEFPGPNHPRGMNKGSDKDDIVVVTYSSLNTNGFEQYGECVMGSRGTMIVEAEQSVMLYNEKDPSKKSTDPKSTSISVSTTPGNKPVLEASSTWGPGGAPSAVGGGAPAASGAGTPVSRGYKEEMEDFAYKIRVWDKSSKSEADMPRCHGRVAMADAIIALTSNIAMKKKQRIDFNESWFDPLSAE
;
A
#
# COMPACT_ATOMS: atom_id res chain seq x y z
N MET A 1 19.00 8.18 -0.94
CA MET A 1 19.69 9.44 -0.60
C MET A 1 20.76 9.15 0.43
N ASP A 2 21.96 9.70 0.27
CA ASP A 2 23.04 9.56 1.24
C ASP A 2 22.85 10.62 2.34
N LEU A 3 22.23 10.20 3.45
CA LEU A 3 21.98 11.01 4.65
C LEU A 3 22.67 10.34 5.83
N THR A 4 23.44 11.08 6.61
CA THR A 4 24.05 10.55 7.83
C THR A 4 22.96 10.21 8.87
N PRO A 5 23.22 9.32 9.84
CA PRO A 5 22.28 9.04 10.93
C PRO A 5 21.80 10.31 11.65
N GLU A 6 22.70 11.29 11.87
CA GLU A 6 22.39 12.57 12.50
C GLU A 6 21.45 13.42 11.63
N GLN A 7 21.68 13.46 10.31
CA GLN A 7 20.79 14.16 9.37
C GLN A 7 19.40 13.51 9.31
N LYS A 8 19.33 12.18 9.38
CA LYS A 8 18.04 11.47 9.46
C LYS A 8 17.30 11.82 10.75
N GLU A 9 17.99 11.81 11.88
CA GLU A 9 17.37 12.14 13.18
C GLU A 9 16.91 13.59 13.24
N GLN A 10 17.72 14.52 12.71
CA GLN A 10 17.32 15.92 12.59
C GLN A 10 16.08 16.09 11.70
N GLY A 11 16.02 15.40 10.56
CA GLY A 11 14.86 15.42 9.67
C GLY A 11 13.58 14.89 10.33
N LYS A 12 13.68 13.81 11.12
CA LYS A 12 12.55 13.28 11.90
C LYS A 12 12.11 14.27 12.97
N SER A 13 13.05 14.87 13.69
CA SER A 13 12.77 15.89 14.71
C SER A 13 12.05 17.11 14.11
N ASN A 14 12.53 17.60 12.96
CA ASN A 14 11.88 18.68 12.22
C ASN A 14 10.42 18.34 11.85
N PHE A 15 10.17 17.13 11.33
CA PHE A 15 8.81 16.68 10.99
C PHE A 15 7.91 16.62 12.23
N GLN A 16 8.42 16.08 13.35
CA GLN A 16 7.67 15.99 14.60
C GLN A 16 7.31 17.38 15.15
N ASN A 17 8.25 18.31 15.16
CA ASN A 17 8.02 19.68 15.64
C ASN A 17 6.91 20.37 14.83
N VAL A 18 7.00 20.32 13.49
CA VAL A 18 5.99 20.89 12.60
C VAL A 18 4.63 20.22 12.81
N SER A 19 4.60 18.90 12.92
CA SER A 19 3.34 18.15 13.12
C SER A 19 2.66 18.51 14.44
N GLN A 20 3.41 18.56 15.55
CA GLN A 20 2.89 18.95 16.88
C GLN A 20 2.34 20.37 16.87
N ASP A 21 3.05 21.27 16.22
CA ASP A 21 2.65 22.66 16.05
C ASP A 21 1.34 22.81 15.28
N LEU A 22 1.12 22.00 14.24
CA LEU A 22 -0.15 21.95 13.51
C LEU A 22 -1.27 21.34 14.36
N SER A 23 -0.98 20.31 15.17
CA SER A 23 -1.96 19.69 16.08
C SER A 23 -2.45 20.66 17.15
N ARG A 24 -1.53 21.37 17.83
CA ARG A 24 -1.86 22.35 18.90
C ARG A 24 -2.78 23.47 18.41
N ARG A 25 -2.69 23.83 17.12
CA ARG A 25 -3.46 24.92 16.50
C ARG A 25 -4.86 24.51 16.04
N GLY A 26 -5.27 23.26 16.28
CA GLY A 26 -6.56 22.74 15.82
C GLY A 26 -6.66 22.56 14.31
N PHE A 27 -5.52 22.62 13.60
CA PHE A 27 -5.44 22.40 12.16
C PHE A 27 -5.58 20.90 11.84
N LEU A 28 -5.09 20.04 12.74
CA LEU A 28 -5.43 18.61 12.77
C LEU A 28 -6.74 18.45 13.56
N LYS A 29 -7.88 18.49 12.87
CA LYS A 29 -9.19 18.32 13.51
C LYS A 29 -9.32 16.89 14.04
N GLY A 30 -9.35 16.75 15.37
CA GLY A 30 -9.76 15.53 16.05
C GLY A 30 -9.80 15.73 17.57
N LEU A 31 -10.97 16.12 18.08
CA LEU A 31 -11.35 16.32 19.50
C LEU A 31 -10.84 17.60 20.17
N SER A 32 -11.62 18.67 20.03
CA SER A 32 -11.59 19.81 20.97
C SER A 32 -12.92 19.92 21.71
N ALA A 33 -13.03 19.28 22.87
CA ALA A 33 -13.71 19.81 24.06
C ALA A 33 -13.54 18.86 25.27
N GLY A 34 -12.69 19.25 26.22
CA GLY A 34 -12.71 18.72 27.60
C GLY A 34 -11.53 17.83 28.02
N ALA A 35 -10.63 18.39 28.83
CA ALA A 35 -9.65 17.74 29.70
C ALA A 35 -8.74 16.63 29.11
N GLY A 36 -7.50 17.02 28.75
CA GLY A 36 -6.38 16.12 28.46
C GLY A 36 -6.18 15.86 26.96
N VAL A 37 -4.96 16.07 26.47
CA VAL A 37 -4.56 15.71 25.10
C VAL A 37 -4.54 14.17 25.01
N ALA A 38 -5.70 13.55 24.81
CA ALA A 38 -5.78 12.13 24.51
C ALA A 38 -5.12 11.91 23.14
N ALA A 39 -4.21 10.94 23.06
CA ALA A 39 -3.63 10.52 21.80
C ALA A 39 -4.77 10.12 20.83
N ILE A 40 -4.84 10.77 19.66
CA ILE A 40 -5.78 10.38 18.62
C ILE A 40 -5.39 8.96 18.19
N THR A 41 -6.23 7.97 18.52
CA THR A 41 -6.03 6.60 18.08
C THR A 41 -6.35 6.49 16.58
N PRO A 42 -5.79 5.50 15.85
CA PRO A 42 -6.14 5.28 14.46
C PRO A 42 -7.66 5.12 14.24
N ALA A 43 -8.36 4.46 15.17
CA ALA A 43 -9.82 4.35 15.17
C ALA A 43 -10.52 5.71 15.14
N VAL A 44 -10.12 6.65 16.02
CA VAL A 44 -10.68 8.01 16.05
C VAL A 44 -10.34 8.77 14.77
N TYR A 45 -9.10 8.66 14.27
CA TYR A 45 -8.67 9.36 13.07
C TYR A 45 -9.41 8.88 11.81
N PHE A 46 -9.52 7.56 11.63
CA PHE A 46 -10.16 6.95 10.47
C PHE A 46 -11.68 6.84 10.61
N GLY A 47 -12.24 7.14 11.79
CA GLY A 47 -13.68 7.25 12.01
C GLY A 47 -14.39 5.92 12.26
N TYR A 48 -13.67 4.88 12.67
CA TYR A 48 -14.25 3.62 13.13
C TYR A 48 -14.22 3.52 14.66
N LYS A 49 -15.11 2.71 15.24
CA LYS A 49 -15.24 2.56 16.70
C LYS A 49 -15.03 1.11 17.10
N SER A 50 -14.85 0.88 18.40
CA SER A 50 -14.96 -0.46 18.98
C SER A 50 -16.24 -1.15 18.50
N MET A 51 -16.12 -2.43 18.16
CA MET A 51 -17.23 -3.21 17.64
C MET A 51 -18.30 -3.42 18.71
N GLU A 52 -19.52 -3.00 18.40
CA GLU A 52 -20.71 -3.36 19.14
C GLU A 52 -21.30 -4.63 18.53
N GLY A 53 -21.11 -5.78 19.19
CA GLY A 53 -21.59 -7.08 18.74
C GLY A 53 -20.48 -8.05 18.30
N ASN A 54 -20.86 -9.07 17.50
CA ASN A 54 -19.94 -10.13 17.13
C ASN A 54 -18.98 -9.70 15.99
N PRO A 55 -17.71 -10.13 16.03
CA PRO A 55 -16.77 -9.95 14.93
C PRO A 55 -17.33 -10.47 13.60
N VAL A 56 -16.93 -9.85 12.49
CA VAL A 56 -17.24 -10.32 11.14
C VAL A 56 -16.58 -11.67 10.91
N ARG A 57 -17.39 -12.71 10.64
CA ARG A 57 -16.87 -14.03 10.28
C ARG A 57 -16.45 -14.02 8.82
N ALA A 58 -15.14 -14.12 8.58
CA ALA A 58 -14.55 -14.01 7.26
C ALA A 58 -13.87 -15.31 6.82
N ALA A 59 -13.72 -15.49 5.50
CA ALA A 59 -12.83 -16.48 4.93
C ALA A 59 -11.63 -15.82 4.27
N LEU A 60 -10.44 -16.40 4.43
CA LEU A 60 -9.27 -16.03 3.64
C LEU A 60 -9.20 -16.88 2.37
N ILE A 61 -9.25 -16.27 1.20
CA ILE A 61 -9.07 -16.94 -0.10
C ILE A 61 -7.70 -16.54 -0.65
N GLY A 62 -6.76 -17.47 -0.69
CA GLY A 62 -5.34 -17.21 -0.97
C GLY A 62 -4.50 -17.15 0.30
N CYS A 63 -3.83 -18.26 0.63
CA CYS A 63 -3.03 -18.45 1.83
C CYS A 63 -1.51 -18.30 1.55
N GLY A 64 -1.20 -17.47 0.55
CA GLY A 64 0.15 -17.13 0.16
C GLY A 64 0.83 -16.17 1.14
N ASP A 65 1.89 -15.52 0.64
CA ASP A 65 2.71 -14.60 1.40
C ASP A 65 1.93 -13.41 1.98
N GLU A 66 1.06 -12.82 1.17
CA GLU A 66 0.21 -11.69 1.60
C GLU A 66 -0.89 -12.16 2.53
N GLY A 67 -1.56 -13.29 2.23
CA GLY A 67 -2.53 -13.90 3.13
C GLY A 67 -1.97 -14.14 4.53
N GLY A 68 -0.70 -14.55 4.65
CA GLY A 68 -0.02 -14.65 5.94
C GLY A 68 0.18 -13.33 6.66
N ILE A 69 0.44 -12.23 5.94
CA ILE A 69 0.55 -10.88 6.53
C ILE A 69 -0.81 -10.39 7.01
N LEU A 70 -1.86 -10.59 6.22
CA LEU A 70 -3.24 -10.26 6.59
C LEU A 70 -3.68 -11.05 7.84
N VAL A 71 -3.35 -12.33 7.92
CA VAL A 71 -3.57 -13.14 9.13
C VAL A 71 -2.73 -12.61 10.30
N GLY A 72 -1.49 -12.17 10.11
CA GLY A 72 -0.72 -11.58 11.20
C GLY A 72 -1.24 -10.22 11.68
N ALA A 73 -1.86 -9.44 10.80
CA ALA A 73 -2.29 -8.07 11.07
C ALA A 73 -3.75 -7.93 11.52
N HIS A 74 -4.61 -8.91 11.24
CA HIS A 74 -6.03 -8.78 11.57
C HIS A 74 -6.28 -8.68 13.07
N ASN A 75 -7.34 -7.95 13.45
CA ASN A 75 -7.86 -7.93 14.81
C ASN A 75 -9.07 -8.89 14.93
N PRO A 76 -8.97 -10.00 15.69
CA PRO A 76 -10.07 -10.94 15.89
C PRO A 76 -11.32 -10.34 16.54
N GLU A 77 -11.20 -9.21 17.24
CA GLU A 77 -12.34 -8.48 17.82
C GLU A 77 -13.21 -7.80 16.76
N TYR A 78 -12.66 -7.56 15.57
CA TYR A 78 -13.37 -6.93 14.46
C TYR A 78 -13.67 -7.94 13.36
N LEU A 79 -12.67 -8.71 12.94
CA LEU A 79 -12.77 -9.67 11.85
C LEU A 79 -12.13 -10.97 12.30
N LYS A 80 -12.92 -12.05 12.35
CA LYS A 80 -12.45 -13.39 12.73
C LYS A 80 -12.46 -14.30 11.51
N PHE A 81 -11.31 -14.87 11.15
CA PHE A 81 -11.23 -15.85 10.08
C PHE A 81 -11.78 -17.19 10.55
N THR A 82 -12.90 -17.64 9.99
CA THR A 82 -13.51 -18.93 10.31
C THR A 82 -13.24 -19.99 9.24
N ALA A 83 -12.64 -19.59 8.13
CA ALA A 83 -12.32 -20.47 7.02
C ALA A 83 -11.08 -19.97 6.24
N ILE A 84 -10.37 -20.90 5.62
CA ILE A 84 -9.32 -20.65 4.64
C ILE A 84 -9.62 -21.39 3.34
N CYS A 85 -9.14 -20.86 2.22
CA CYS A 85 -9.22 -21.49 0.91
C CYS A 85 -7.94 -21.28 0.12
N ASP A 86 -7.22 -22.37 -0.16
CA ASP A 86 -6.06 -22.36 -1.05
C ASP A 86 -5.88 -23.74 -1.68
N ILE A 87 -5.62 -23.76 -2.98
CA ILE A 87 -5.40 -24.99 -3.75
C ILE A 87 -4.06 -25.65 -3.40
N ARG A 88 -3.07 -24.89 -2.91
CA ARG A 88 -1.73 -25.39 -2.60
C ARG A 88 -1.67 -25.99 -1.20
N PRO A 89 -1.38 -27.29 -1.06
CA PRO A 89 -1.13 -27.93 0.25
C PRO A 89 -0.11 -27.16 1.10
N TYR A 90 0.99 -26.71 0.49
CA TYR A 90 2.04 -25.97 1.18
C TYR A 90 1.50 -24.70 1.84
N ASN A 91 0.67 -23.93 1.13
CA ASN A 91 0.10 -22.69 1.65
C ASN A 91 -0.90 -22.97 2.79
N ARG A 92 -1.72 -24.02 2.66
CA ARG A 92 -2.67 -24.44 3.71
C ARG A 92 -1.95 -24.85 5.00
N ASP A 93 -0.86 -25.60 4.89
CA ASP A 93 -0.04 -25.95 6.06
C ASP A 93 0.61 -24.70 6.68
N ARG A 94 1.26 -23.89 5.84
CA ARG A 94 2.00 -22.71 6.29
C ARG A 94 1.10 -21.66 6.95
N ILE A 95 -0.12 -21.43 6.46
CA ILE A 95 -1.02 -20.43 7.06
C ILE A 95 -1.52 -20.87 8.44
N MET A 96 -1.60 -22.17 8.69
CA MET A 96 -1.98 -22.70 10.00
C MET A 96 -0.81 -22.64 10.99
N GLU A 97 0.39 -23.02 10.54
CA GLU A 97 1.57 -23.18 11.39
C GLU A 97 2.39 -21.88 11.56
N GLY A 98 2.34 -20.99 10.57
CA GLY A 98 3.15 -19.78 10.50
C GLY A 98 4.48 -19.96 9.78
N ASP A 99 5.15 -18.83 9.55
CA ASP A 99 6.49 -18.75 8.96
C ASP A 99 7.50 -18.38 10.06
N PRO A 100 8.40 -19.29 10.46
CA PRO A 100 9.35 -19.02 11.53
C PRO A 100 10.37 -17.93 11.17
N LYS A 101 10.63 -17.70 9.87
CA LYS A 101 11.58 -16.68 9.40
C LYS A 101 10.91 -15.29 9.29
N VAL A 102 9.58 -15.21 9.35
CA VAL A 102 8.82 -13.98 9.15
C VAL A 102 7.83 -13.79 10.31
N PRO A 103 8.20 -13.07 11.39
CA PRO A 103 7.37 -12.89 12.57
C PRO A 103 5.97 -12.31 12.30
N LEU A 104 5.82 -11.54 11.20
CA LEU A 104 4.56 -10.97 10.73
C LEU A 104 3.59 -12.02 10.17
N ARG A 105 3.99 -13.29 10.03
CA ARG A 105 3.16 -14.40 9.56
C ARG A 105 3.08 -15.49 10.64
N PRO A 106 2.47 -15.20 11.79
CA PRO A 106 2.50 -16.07 12.97
C PRO A 106 1.73 -17.39 12.80
N GLY A 107 0.79 -17.45 11.85
CA GLY A 107 -0.09 -18.60 11.63
C GLY A 107 -1.26 -18.69 12.62
N PHE A 108 -2.33 -19.38 12.21
CA PHE A 108 -3.55 -19.48 13.01
C PHE A 108 -3.37 -20.21 14.33
N LYS A 109 -2.52 -21.23 14.42
CA LYS A 109 -2.29 -21.95 15.68
C LYS A 109 -1.74 -21.05 16.77
N LYS A 110 -0.85 -20.11 16.41
CA LYS A 110 -0.30 -19.14 17.35
C LYS A 110 -1.32 -18.08 17.74
N LEU A 111 -2.12 -17.60 16.78
CA LEU A 111 -3.08 -16.52 17.02
C LEU A 111 -4.34 -16.96 17.75
N TYR A 112 -4.91 -18.11 17.37
CA TYR A 112 -6.22 -18.58 17.87
C TYR A 112 -6.09 -19.72 18.89
N GLY A 113 -4.89 -20.26 19.09
CA GLY A 113 -4.67 -21.37 20.02
C GLY A 113 -5.56 -22.58 19.69
N PRO A 114 -6.26 -23.18 20.67
CA PRO A 114 -7.15 -24.33 20.44
C PRO A 114 -8.25 -24.09 19.39
N GLU A 115 -8.77 -22.86 19.29
CA GLU A 115 -9.84 -22.50 18.34
C GLU A 115 -9.38 -22.56 16.88
N SER A 116 -8.07 -22.60 16.61
CA SER A 116 -7.55 -22.81 15.26
C SER A 116 -8.04 -24.11 14.61
N LYS A 117 -8.45 -25.10 15.42
CA LYS A 117 -9.03 -26.37 14.93
C LYS A 117 -10.41 -26.20 14.29
N ASP A 118 -11.11 -25.12 14.62
CA ASP A 118 -12.45 -24.84 14.10
C ASP A 118 -12.42 -24.11 12.74
N ILE A 119 -11.24 -23.72 12.27
CA ILE A 119 -11.05 -23.11 10.96
C ILE A 119 -11.34 -24.15 9.87
N LYS A 120 -12.36 -23.90 9.07
CA LYS A 120 -12.70 -24.76 7.93
C LYS A 120 -11.67 -24.57 6.81
N ILE A 121 -11.17 -25.68 6.25
CA ILE A 121 -10.19 -25.67 5.16
C ILE A 121 -10.87 -26.07 3.87
N PHE A 122 -10.79 -25.20 2.86
CA PHE A 122 -11.33 -25.42 1.52
C PHE A 122 -10.21 -25.40 0.47
N THR A 123 -10.45 -26.06 -0.66
CA THR A 123 -9.61 -25.99 -1.88
C THR A 123 -10.36 -25.37 -3.06
N ASP A 124 -11.69 -25.27 -2.97
CA ASP A 124 -12.55 -24.61 -3.94
C ASP A 124 -13.26 -23.43 -3.28
N TYR A 125 -13.01 -22.22 -3.79
CA TYR A 125 -13.61 -21.01 -3.22
C TYR A 125 -15.13 -21.02 -3.36
N LYS A 126 -15.71 -21.73 -4.33
CA LYS A 126 -17.17 -21.83 -4.46
C LYS A 126 -17.81 -22.49 -3.24
N LYS A 127 -17.11 -23.43 -2.60
CA LYS A 127 -17.55 -24.04 -1.32
C LYS A 127 -17.53 -23.06 -0.15
N VAL A 128 -16.61 -22.10 -0.15
CA VAL A 128 -16.64 -20.97 0.80
C VAL A 128 -17.89 -20.13 0.58
N LEU A 129 -18.27 -19.88 -0.68
CA LEU A 129 -19.43 -19.06 -1.02
C LEU A 129 -20.77 -19.72 -0.64
N GLU A 130 -20.84 -21.05 -0.71
CA GLU A 130 -21.99 -21.86 -0.26
C GLU A 130 -22.20 -21.80 1.26
N ASP A 131 -21.15 -21.56 2.07
CA ASP A 131 -21.24 -21.56 3.53
C ASP A 131 -21.92 -20.28 4.05
N LYS A 132 -23.13 -20.42 4.58
CA LYS A 132 -23.94 -19.32 5.12
C LYS A 132 -23.36 -18.73 6.42
N SER A 133 -22.46 -19.42 7.12
CA SER A 133 -21.85 -18.89 8.34
C SER A 133 -20.87 -17.75 8.02
N ILE A 134 -20.32 -17.72 6.80
CA ILE A 134 -19.32 -16.75 6.35
C ILE A 134 -20.02 -15.49 5.85
N GLU A 135 -19.63 -14.33 6.38
CA GLU A 135 -20.23 -13.03 6.07
C GLU A 135 -19.40 -12.25 5.05
N ALA A 136 -18.08 -12.40 5.10
CA ALA A 136 -17.13 -11.70 4.25
C ALA A 136 -16.03 -12.62 3.73
N VAL A 137 -15.36 -12.21 2.66
CA VAL A 137 -14.14 -12.85 2.16
C VAL A 137 -13.02 -11.82 2.07
N VAL A 138 -11.82 -12.24 2.45
CA VAL A 138 -10.57 -11.53 2.22
C VAL A 138 -9.82 -12.28 1.12
N ILE A 139 -9.56 -11.62 -0.02
CA ILE A 139 -9.00 -12.24 -1.22
C ILE A 139 -7.55 -11.80 -1.37
N ALA A 140 -6.61 -12.75 -1.34
CA ALA A 140 -5.16 -12.57 -1.51
C ALA A 140 -4.59 -13.57 -2.52
N THR A 141 -5.30 -13.75 -3.63
CA THR A 141 -4.94 -14.67 -4.74
C THR A 141 -4.03 -13.96 -5.77
N PRO A 142 -3.56 -14.65 -6.83
CA PRO A 142 -2.95 -13.97 -7.97
C PRO A 142 -3.90 -12.94 -8.61
N LEU A 143 -3.35 -11.87 -9.19
CA LEU A 143 -4.11 -10.74 -9.74
C LEU A 143 -5.16 -11.15 -10.76
N CYS A 144 -4.86 -12.11 -11.64
CA CYS A 144 -5.78 -12.61 -12.65
C CYS A 144 -7.08 -13.22 -12.08
N ASN A 145 -7.10 -13.57 -10.78
CA ASN A 145 -8.26 -14.17 -10.11
C ASN A 145 -9.12 -13.19 -9.32
N HIS A 146 -8.62 -11.98 -9.03
CA HIS A 146 -9.27 -11.01 -8.13
C HIS A 146 -10.73 -10.74 -8.53
N ALA A 147 -10.93 -10.26 -9.75
CA ALA A 147 -12.26 -9.84 -10.21
C ALA A 147 -13.28 -10.99 -10.19
N ARG A 148 -12.90 -12.16 -10.69
CA ARG A 148 -13.78 -13.34 -10.73
C ARG A 148 -14.24 -13.72 -9.33
N ILE A 149 -13.30 -13.91 -8.40
CA ILE A 149 -13.62 -14.35 -7.04
C ILE A 149 -14.43 -13.27 -6.30
N ALA A 150 -14.07 -11.99 -6.45
CA ALA A 150 -14.80 -10.89 -5.82
C ALA A 150 -16.25 -10.78 -6.33
N ILE A 151 -16.46 -10.85 -7.64
CA ILE A 151 -17.80 -10.81 -8.25
C ILE A 151 -18.65 -11.99 -7.77
N ASP A 152 -18.10 -13.21 -7.81
CA ASP A 152 -18.81 -14.41 -7.38
C ASP A 152 -19.16 -14.33 -5.89
N ALA A 153 -18.24 -13.83 -5.05
CA ALA A 153 -18.47 -13.66 -3.63
C ALA A 153 -19.59 -12.65 -3.33
N MET A 154 -19.59 -11.50 -3.98
CA MET A 154 -20.65 -10.50 -3.82
C MET A 154 -22.01 -11.04 -4.30
N LYS A 155 -22.05 -11.76 -5.43
CA LYS A 155 -23.27 -12.42 -5.93
C LYS A 155 -23.77 -13.51 -4.98
N ALA A 156 -22.88 -14.19 -4.26
CA ALA A 156 -23.21 -15.11 -3.17
C ALA A 156 -23.57 -14.40 -1.84
N GLY A 157 -23.67 -13.07 -1.84
CA GLY A 157 -24.08 -12.27 -0.70
C GLY A 157 -22.98 -12.02 0.33
N LYS A 158 -21.69 -12.19 -0.02
CA LYS A 158 -20.54 -11.94 0.87
C LYS A 158 -19.98 -10.53 0.66
N HIS A 159 -19.53 -9.90 1.74
CA HIS A 159 -18.73 -8.67 1.65
C HIS A 159 -17.31 -9.01 1.20
N VAL A 160 -16.62 -8.10 0.50
CA VAL A 160 -15.30 -8.38 -0.09
C VAL A 160 -14.27 -7.33 0.33
N LEU A 161 -13.17 -7.80 0.89
CA LEU A 161 -11.89 -7.10 0.92
C LEU A 161 -10.94 -7.85 -0.02
N CYS A 162 -10.48 -7.21 -1.09
CA CYS A 162 -9.61 -7.83 -2.10
C CYS A 162 -8.27 -7.13 -2.15
N GLU A 163 -7.17 -7.86 -2.13
CA GLU A 163 -5.84 -7.29 -2.30
C GLU A 163 -5.71 -6.50 -3.60
N LYS A 164 -4.77 -5.55 -3.59
CA LYS A 164 -4.40 -4.80 -4.79
C LYS A 164 -3.50 -5.64 -5.70
N LEU A 165 -3.41 -5.38 -7.00
CA LEU A 165 -4.22 -4.43 -7.76
C LEU A 165 -5.67 -4.90 -7.87
N MET A 166 -6.63 -3.96 -7.98
CA MET A 166 -8.06 -4.28 -7.95
C MET A 166 -8.46 -5.37 -8.97
N ALA A 167 -8.01 -5.25 -10.22
CA ALA A 167 -8.27 -6.22 -11.28
C ALA A 167 -7.24 -6.14 -12.41
N TRP A 168 -7.32 -7.09 -13.35
CA TRP A 168 -6.42 -7.19 -14.50
C TRP A 168 -6.66 -6.13 -15.57
N ASN A 169 -7.87 -5.58 -15.66
CA ASN A 169 -8.23 -4.52 -16.59
C ASN A 169 -9.34 -3.61 -16.05
N VAL A 170 -9.54 -2.47 -16.72
CA VAL A 170 -10.53 -1.46 -16.33
C VAL A 170 -11.96 -2.00 -16.39
N SER A 171 -12.31 -2.78 -17.41
CA SER A 171 -13.65 -3.38 -17.53
C SER A 171 -13.99 -4.27 -16.35
N GLN A 172 -13.03 -5.06 -15.86
CA GLN A 172 -13.20 -5.87 -14.64
C GLN A 172 -13.35 -4.99 -13.39
N CYS A 173 -12.60 -3.89 -13.27
CA CYS A 173 -12.78 -2.95 -12.16
C CYS A 173 -14.21 -2.37 -12.15
N LYS A 174 -14.69 -1.93 -13.32
CA LYS A 174 -16.05 -1.41 -13.52
C LYS A 174 -17.10 -2.45 -13.15
N GLU A 175 -16.93 -3.70 -13.59
CA GLU A 175 -17.84 -4.80 -13.26
C GLU A 175 -17.87 -5.11 -11.76
N MET A 176 -16.71 -5.12 -11.07
CA MET A 176 -16.67 -5.29 -9.63
C MET A 176 -17.44 -4.18 -8.90
N ILE A 177 -17.28 -2.91 -9.31
CA ILE A 177 -18.02 -1.76 -8.75
C ILE A 177 -19.52 -1.91 -9.01
N LYS A 178 -19.90 -2.29 -10.22
CA LYS A 178 -21.29 -2.51 -10.61
C LYS A 178 -21.94 -3.59 -9.75
N VAL A 179 -21.31 -4.76 -9.63
CA VAL A 179 -21.82 -5.88 -8.83
C VAL A 179 -21.90 -5.51 -7.34
N SER A 180 -20.94 -4.76 -6.81
CA SER A 180 -21.01 -4.23 -5.43
C SER A 180 -22.27 -3.40 -5.21
N LYS A 181 -22.62 -2.52 -6.16
CA LYS A 181 -23.85 -1.72 -6.11
C LYS A 181 -25.12 -2.56 -6.25
N GLU A 182 -25.15 -3.48 -7.21
CA GLU A 182 -26.32 -4.34 -7.48
C GLU A 182 -26.64 -5.28 -6.31
N THR A 183 -25.61 -5.83 -5.68
CA THR A 183 -25.74 -6.77 -4.55
C THR A 183 -25.82 -6.07 -3.19
N GLN A 184 -25.59 -4.74 -3.16
CA GLN A 184 -25.43 -3.94 -1.95
C GLN A 184 -24.40 -4.53 -0.99
N LYS A 185 -23.29 -5.04 -1.54
CA LYS A 185 -22.17 -5.60 -0.79
C LYS A 185 -20.99 -4.65 -0.81
N ILE A 186 -20.33 -4.56 0.34
CA ILE A 186 -19.12 -3.75 0.47
C ILE A 186 -18.02 -4.38 -0.37
N LEU A 187 -17.39 -3.54 -1.21
CA LEU A 187 -16.16 -3.84 -1.92
C LEU A 187 -15.08 -2.87 -1.45
N SER A 188 -14.08 -3.41 -0.77
CA SER A 188 -12.86 -2.71 -0.36
C SER A 188 -11.66 -3.34 -1.05
N ILE A 189 -10.67 -2.53 -1.41
CA ILE A 189 -9.41 -3.00 -1.99
C ILE A 189 -8.25 -2.70 -1.03
N GLY A 190 -7.32 -3.65 -0.90
CA GLY A 190 -6.17 -3.61 0.02
C GLY A 190 -5.10 -2.59 -0.36
N HIS A 191 -5.41 -1.31 -0.20
CA HIS A 191 -4.43 -0.21 -0.24
C HIS A 191 -4.29 0.37 1.18
N GLN A 192 -3.53 -0.34 1.99
CA GLN A 192 -3.36 -0.07 3.43
C GLN A 192 -2.87 1.35 3.75
N ARG A 193 -2.24 2.05 2.80
CA ARG A 193 -1.75 3.44 2.98
C ARG A 193 -2.86 4.44 3.29
N HIS A 194 -4.09 4.19 2.83
CA HIS A 194 -5.26 5.02 3.19
C HIS A 194 -5.59 4.97 4.69
N TYR A 195 -5.03 3.99 5.40
CA TYR A 195 -5.16 3.75 6.84
C TYR A 195 -3.83 3.91 7.59
N SER A 196 -2.83 4.56 6.97
CA SER A 196 -1.57 4.88 7.64
C SER A 196 -1.61 6.28 8.24
N MET A 197 -1.45 6.37 9.56
CA MET A 197 -1.27 7.64 10.27
C MET A 197 -0.04 8.40 9.78
N LEU A 198 1.02 7.68 9.38
CA LEU A 198 2.24 8.26 8.85
C LEU A 198 1.95 9.08 7.58
N TYR A 199 1.27 8.46 6.60
CA TYR A 199 0.91 9.13 5.34
C TYR A 199 -0.13 10.23 5.55
N SER A 200 -1.06 10.01 6.47
CA SER A 200 -2.09 11.00 6.80
C SER A 200 -1.51 12.28 7.37
N HIS A 201 -0.60 12.18 8.35
CA HIS A 201 0.11 13.34 8.89
C HIS A 201 1.05 13.98 7.86
N ALA A 202 1.75 13.18 7.05
CA ALA A 202 2.60 13.69 5.98
C ALA A 202 1.79 14.55 4.99
N PHE A 203 0.60 14.10 4.59
CA PHE A 203 -0.31 14.90 3.75
C PHE A 203 -0.77 16.20 4.43
N GLU A 204 -1.10 16.18 5.72
CA GLU A 204 -1.49 17.38 6.46
C GLU A 204 -0.35 18.41 6.53
N VAL A 205 0.89 17.94 6.74
CA VAL A 205 2.10 18.78 6.72
C VAL A 205 2.30 19.39 5.33
N LEU A 206 2.17 18.61 4.25
CA LEU A 206 2.22 19.13 2.88
C LEU A 206 1.15 20.19 2.63
N LYS A 207 -0.10 19.91 3.03
CA LYS A 207 -1.25 20.80 2.85
C LYS A 207 -1.11 22.13 3.58
N SER A 208 -0.34 22.16 4.67
CA SER A 208 -0.05 23.40 5.39
C SER A 208 0.79 24.40 4.58
N GLY A 209 1.39 23.97 3.46
CA GLY A 209 2.21 24.80 2.58
C GLY A 209 3.65 24.96 3.05
N VAL A 210 4.05 24.15 4.04
CA VAL A 210 5.32 24.28 4.77
C VAL A 210 6.55 24.14 3.88
N ILE A 211 6.48 23.25 2.88
CA ILE A 211 7.54 23.06 1.88
C ILE A 211 7.34 23.88 0.59
N GLY A 212 6.39 24.81 0.59
CA GLY A 212 6.04 25.61 -0.58
C GLY A 212 5.30 24.82 -1.66
N ASP A 213 5.56 25.18 -2.91
CA ASP A 213 4.90 24.59 -4.09
C ASP A 213 5.60 23.29 -4.46
N VAL A 214 4.89 22.17 -4.32
CA VAL A 214 5.38 20.84 -4.73
C VAL A 214 5.47 20.79 -6.25
N LYS A 215 6.63 20.45 -6.80
CA LYS A 215 6.86 20.36 -8.26
C LYS A 215 7.43 19.03 -8.72
N HIS A 216 8.02 18.25 -7.81
CA HIS A 216 8.51 16.92 -8.12
C HIS A 216 8.27 15.95 -6.97
N ILE A 217 7.79 14.74 -7.29
CA ILE A 217 7.81 13.60 -6.37
C ILE A 217 8.64 12.49 -7.00
N ARG A 218 9.67 12.03 -6.29
CA ARG A 218 10.47 10.87 -6.67
C ARG A 218 10.06 9.69 -5.80
N ALA A 219 9.35 8.73 -6.37
CA ALA A 219 8.96 7.48 -5.72
C ALA A 219 9.81 6.31 -6.23
N LEU A 220 10.13 5.37 -5.35
CA LEU A 220 10.88 4.18 -5.75
C LEU A 220 10.59 2.97 -4.87
N TRP A 221 10.72 1.78 -5.46
CA TRP A 221 10.78 0.51 -4.72
C TRP A 221 11.83 -0.41 -5.33
N HIS A 222 13.07 -0.24 -4.90
CA HIS A 222 14.22 -0.99 -5.40
C HIS A 222 14.51 -2.21 -4.50
N ARG A 223 15.01 -3.30 -5.07
CA ARG A 223 15.36 -4.55 -4.40
C ARG A 223 16.61 -5.13 -5.06
N ASN A 224 17.43 -5.87 -4.30
CA ASN A 224 18.54 -6.61 -4.87
C ASN A 224 18.39 -8.10 -4.62
N ASN A 225 17.87 -8.79 -5.64
CA ASN A 225 17.71 -10.24 -5.66
C ASN A 225 18.45 -10.86 -6.86
N SER A 226 19.48 -10.19 -7.38
CA SER A 226 20.26 -10.66 -8.54
C SER A 226 21.46 -11.53 -8.16
N TRP A 227 21.65 -11.82 -6.88
CA TRP A 227 22.72 -12.69 -6.41
C TRP A 227 22.46 -14.15 -6.79
N PRO A 228 23.50 -14.97 -7.01
CA PRO A 228 23.33 -16.39 -7.25
C PRO A 228 22.53 -17.05 -6.13
N PHE A 229 21.59 -17.91 -6.52
CA PHE A 229 20.78 -18.65 -5.59
C PHE A 229 21.63 -19.66 -4.80
N VAL A 230 21.42 -19.69 -3.48
CA VAL A 230 21.92 -20.73 -2.59
C VAL A 230 20.72 -21.45 -1.97
N ALA A 231 20.62 -22.75 -2.18
CA ALA A 231 19.54 -23.56 -1.64
C ALA A 231 19.57 -23.59 -0.10
N ASP A 232 18.38 -23.56 0.51
CA ASP A 232 18.24 -23.80 1.95
C ASP A 232 18.79 -25.20 2.27
N ALA A 233 19.65 -25.30 3.29
CA ALA A 233 20.30 -26.55 3.67
C ALA A 233 19.31 -27.64 4.11
N ALA A 234 18.12 -27.25 4.62
CA ALA A 234 17.06 -28.15 5.04
C ALA A 234 15.68 -27.50 4.80
N PRO A 235 15.12 -27.59 3.58
CA PRO A 235 13.79 -27.04 3.32
C PRO A 235 12.73 -27.81 4.12
N ARG A 236 11.70 -27.10 4.61
CA ARG A 236 10.57 -27.70 5.35
C ARG A 236 9.86 -28.81 4.59
N PHE A 237 9.86 -28.73 3.25
CA PHE A 237 9.29 -29.72 2.35
C PHE A 237 10.30 -30.07 1.24
N PRO A 238 10.29 -31.32 0.74
CA PRO A 238 11.09 -31.70 -0.43
C PRO A 238 10.75 -30.84 -1.66
N ILE A 239 11.77 -30.42 -2.40
CA ILE A 239 11.61 -29.67 -3.66
C ILE A 239 11.38 -30.67 -4.80
N ALA A 240 10.44 -30.37 -5.70
CA ALA A 240 10.16 -31.18 -6.88
C ALA A 240 11.37 -31.22 -7.82
N LYS A 241 11.82 -32.41 -8.20
CA LYS A 241 13.03 -32.61 -9.01
C LYS A 241 12.92 -32.04 -10.43
N GLU A 242 11.70 -31.94 -10.95
CA GLU A 242 11.41 -31.46 -12.31
C GLU A 242 11.67 -29.95 -12.49
N TYR A 243 11.74 -29.19 -11.40
CA TYR A 243 11.85 -27.74 -11.42
C TYR A 243 13.11 -27.27 -10.67
N PRO A 244 14.31 -27.52 -11.23
CA PRO A 244 15.55 -27.04 -10.62
C PRO A 244 15.54 -25.52 -10.50
N ALA A 245 16.15 -25.00 -9.44
CA ALA A 245 16.25 -23.57 -9.27
C ALA A 245 17.26 -22.97 -10.27
N PRO A 246 16.96 -21.82 -10.89
CA PRO A 246 17.88 -21.14 -11.79
C PRO A 246 19.07 -20.58 -10.99
N LYS A 247 20.17 -20.29 -11.71
CA LYS A 247 21.37 -19.66 -11.12
C LYS A 247 21.02 -18.38 -10.37
N TYR A 248 20.13 -17.56 -10.93
CA TYR A 248 19.67 -16.31 -10.31
C TYR A 248 18.18 -16.40 -10.06
N ARG A 249 17.73 -16.06 -8.85
CA ARG A 249 16.31 -16.08 -8.51
C ARG A 249 15.97 -15.03 -7.47
N ASP A 250 14.78 -14.48 -7.56
CA ASP A 250 14.20 -13.58 -6.57
C ASP A 250 13.02 -14.22 -5.85
N GLY A 251 12.36 -13.44 -4.99
CA GLY A 251 11.17 -13.88 -4.27
C GLY A 251 9.98 -14.24 -5.18
N TRP A 252 10.03 -13.89 -6.47
CA TRP A 252 9.00 -14.26 -7.45
C TRP A 252 9.24 -15.64 -8.07
N TYR A 253 10.38 -16.25 -7.77
CA TYR A 253 10.71 -17.62 -8.14
C TYR A 253 10.80 -18.52 -6.88
N PRO A 254 9.68 -18.74 -6.16
CA PRO A 254 9.67 -19.68 -5.05
C PRO A 254 9.96 -21.12 -5.55
N PRO A 255 10.50 -21.98 -4.68
CA PRO A 255 10.64 -23.40 -5.00
C PRO A 255 9.25 -24.02 -5.18
N ILE A 256 9.15 -25.01 -6.07
CA ILE A 256 7.97 -25.84 -6.22
C ILE A 256 8.19 -27.07 -5.33
N TYR A 257 7.38 -27.21 -4.29
CA TYR A 257 7.50 -28.36 -3.38
C TYR A 257 6.83 -29.59 -3.99
N GLN A 258 7.35 -30.77 -3.67
CA GLN A 258 6.86 -32.04 -4.20
C GLN A 258 5.37 -32.26 -3.89
N ILE A 259 4.91 -31.84 -2.72
CA ILE A 259 3.49 -31.93 -2.34
C ILE A 259 2.56 -31.08 -3.23
N ASP A 260 2.97 -29.84 -3.55
CA ASP A 260 2.22 -28.98 -4.47
C ASP A 260 2.26 -29.54 -5.89
N HIS A 261 3.43 -30.03 -6.32
CA HIS A 261 3.61 -30.65 -7.62
C HIS A 261 2.68 -31.84 -7.82
N ASP A 262 2.69 -32.80 -6.90
CA ASP A 262 1.96 -34.06 -7.05
C ASP A 262 0.45 -33.86 -7.04
N GLU A 263 -0.05 -32.90 -6.25
CA GLU A 263 -1.48 -32.58 -6.18
C GLU A 263 -1.95 -31.75 -7.39
N LEU A 264 -1.12 -30.82 -7.90
CA LEU A 264 -1.58 -29.79 -8.84
C LEU A 264 -1.11 -29.96 -10.29
N LYS A 265 -0.16 -30.86 -10.59
CA LYS A 265 0.40 -31.00 -11.96
C LYS A 265 -0.68 -31.22 -13.03
N GLU A 266 -1.67 -32.07 -12.75
CA GLU A 266 -2.80 -32.35 -13.66
C GLU A 266 -3.98 -31.38 -13.49
N GLN A 267 -4.00 -30.59 -12.41
CA GLN A 267 -5.15 -29.76 -12.02
C GLN A 267 -4.96 -28.27 -12.33
N SER A 268 -3.72 -27.80 -12.51
CA SER A 268 -3.37 -26.39 -12.72
C SER A 268 -4.22 -25.68 -13.79
N LYS A 269 -4.49 -26.39 -14.91
CA LYS A 269 -5.33 -25.89 -16.01
C LYS A 269 -6.76 -25.60 -15.62
N MET A 270 -7.34 -26.36 -14.69
CA MET A 270 -8.71 -26.12 -14.19
C MET A 270 -8.81 -24.78 -13.43
N PHE A 271 -7.70 -24.32 -12.87
CA PHE A 271 -7.62 -23.07 -12.12
C PHE A 271 -7.22 -21.87 -12.97
N GLY A 272 -7.01 -22.06 -14.28
CA GLY A 272 -6.64 -20.99 -15.21
C GLY A 272 -5.13 -20.78 -15.35
N PHE A 273 -4.31 -21.75 -14.98
CA PHE A 273 -2.85 -21.72 -15.14
C PHE A 273 -2.39 -22.79 -16.14
N LYS A 274 -1.41 -22.48 -16.98
CA LYS A 274 -0.87 -23.37 -18.01
C LYS A 274 -0.12 -24.56 -17.42
N SER A 275 0.50 -24.37 -16.26
CA SER A 275 1.27 -25.38 -15.54
C SER A 275 1.29 -25.11 -14.03
N VAL A 276 1.76 -26.07 -13.24
CA VAL A 276 2.04 -25.87 -11.82
C VAL A 276 3.13 -24.82 -11.59
N GLU A 277 4.07 -24.67 -12.53
CA GLU A 277 5.07 -23.60 -12.48
C GLU A 277 4.42 -22.22 -12.59
N GLU A 278 3.55 -22.01 -13.58
CA GLU A 278 2.84 -20.74 -13.74
C GLU A 278 1.96 -20.44 -12.51
N LEU A 279 1.33 -21.46 -11.93
CA LEU A 279 0.53 -21.33 -10.71
C LEU A 279 1.38 -20.90 -9.50
N VAL A 280 2.50 -21.56 -9.26
CA VAL A 280 3.36 -21.31 -8.09
C VAL A 280 4.16 -20.01 -8.26
N ARG A 281 4.56 -19.69 -9.50
CA ARG A 281 5.43 -18.56 -9.85
C ARG A 281 4.68 -17.50 -10.67
N TRP A 282 3.38 -17.33 -10.42
CA TRP A 282 2.48 -16.46 -11.18
C TRP A 282 3.01 -15.04 -11.40
N ARG A 283 3.76 -14.47 -10.45
CA ARG A 283 4.35 -13.13 -10.60
C ARG A 283 5.33 -13.01 -11.77
N LEU A 284 5.93 -14.11 -12.22
CA LEU A 284 6.87 -14.10 -13.35
C LEU A 284 6.16 -13.85 -14.68
N TYR A 285 4.87 -14.12 -14.76
CA TYR A 285 4.10 -14.06 -15.99
C TYR A 285 3.23 -12.81 -16.00
N ASN A 286 3.31 -12.04 -17.09
CA ASN A 286 2.50 -10.83 -17.18
C ASN A 286 1.02 -11.20 -17.03
N GLU A 287 0.50 -12.18 -17.77
CA GLU A 287 -0.92 -12.59 -17.76
C GLU A 287 -1.52 -12.91 -16.38
N THR A 288 -0.69 -13.34 -15.41
CA THR A 288 -1.19 -13.72 -14.07
C THR A 288 -0.80 -12.73 -12.98
N GLY A 289 0.29 -11.96 -13.14
CA GLY A 289 0.79 -11.03 -12.11
C GLY A 289 0.90 -9.55 -12.46
N GLY A 290 1.00 -9.16 -13.74
CA GLY A 290 0.99 -7.74 -14.14
C GLY A 290 2.27 -6.96 -13.95
N GLY A 291 3.33 -7.62 -13.47
CA GLY A 291 4.67 -7.06 -13.37
C GLY A 291 4.79 -5.96 -12.31
N LEU A 292 5.91 -5.24 -12.36
CA LEU A 292 6.32 -4.32 -11.29
C LEU A 292 5.34 -3.16 -11.08
N MET A 293 4.65 -2.68 -12.11
CA MET A 293 3.65 -1.61 -11.92
C MET A 293 2.43 -2.08 -11.15
N ALA A 294 1.92 -3.29 -11.43
CA ALA A 294 0.78 -3.82 -10.71
C ALA A 294 1.16 -4.24 -9.27
N GLU A 295 2.32 -4.88 -9.11
CA GLU A 295 2.78 -5.43 -7.84
C GLU A 295 3.32 -4.36 -6.87
N LEU A 296 4.13 -3.42 -7.36
CA LEU A 296 4.81 -2.42 -6.53
C LEU A 296 4.42 -0.99 -6.90
N GLY A 297 4.32 -0.67 -8.19
CA GLY A 297 4.04 0.70 -8.65
C GLY A 297 2.71 1.24 -8.15
N SER A 298 1.68 0.41 -8.09
CA SER A 298 0.36 0.75 -7.53
C SER A 298 0.46 1.32 -6.11
N HIS A 299 1.30 0.74 -5.24
CA HIS A 299 1.51 1.23 -3.88
C HIS A 299 2.13 2.63 -3.83
N GLN A 300 3.21 2.87 -4.58
CA GLN A 300 3.92 4.15 -4.58
C GLN A 300 3.10 5.24 -5.27
N LEU A 301 2.34 4.90 -6.29
CA LEU A 301 1.51 5.87 -7.01
C LEU A 301 0.23 6.21 -6.25
N ASP A 302 -0.31 5.28 -5.47
CA ASP A 302 -1.35 5.59 -4.48
C ASP A 302 -0.82 6.58 -3.42
N ALA A 303 0.40 6.36 -2.89
CA ALA A 303 1.04 7.31 -1.98
C ALA A 303 1.23 8.71 -2.59
N CYS A 304 1.73 8.78 -3.82
CA CYS A 304 1.87 10.04 -4.55
C CYS A 304 0.52 10.72 -4.76
N SER A 305 -0.52 9.94 -5.10
CA SER A 305 -1.89 10.44 -5.25
C SER A 305 -2.41 11.01 -3.94
N ILE A 306 -2.17 10.36 -2.79
CA ILE A 306 -2.49 10.91 -1.47
C ILE A 306 -1.83 12.28 -1.27
N PHE A 307 -0.53 12.41 -1.55
CA PHE A 307 0.20 13.68 -1.38
C PHE A 307 -0.30 14.81 -2.27
N LEU A 308 -0.78 14.47 -3.47
CA LEU A 308 -1.36 15.42 -4.42
C LEU A 308 -2.85 15.67 -4.20
N GLY A 309 -3.44 15.07 -3.15
CA GLY A 309 -4.84 15.24 -2.79
C GLY A 309 -5.82 14.48 -3.68
N LYS A 310 -5.39 13.28 -4.12
CA LYS A 310 -6.16 12.29 -4.89
C LYS A 310 -6.63 12.80 -6.26
N VAL A 311 -5.85 13.68 -6.89
CA VAL A 311 -6.06 14.09 -8.28
C VAL A 311 -5.53 13.03 -9.26
N HIS A 312 -6.14 12.94 -10.44
CA HIS A 312 -5.71 11.99 -11.47
C HIS A 312 -4.54 12.55 -12.31
N PRO A 313 -3.62 11.69 -12.78
CA PRO A 313 -2.55 12.13 -13.68
C PRO A 313 -3.09 12.66 -15.01
N LEU A 314 -2.30 13.53 -15.62
CA LEU A 314 -2.52 14.05 -16.97
C LEU A 314 -1.93 13.12 -18.02
N SER A 315 -0.73 12.59 -17.78
CA SER A 315 -0.04 11.71 -18.73
C SER A 315 0.96 10.77 -18.07
N VAL A 316 1.41 9.78 -18.83
CA VAL A 316 2.49 8.86 -18.46
C VAL A 316 3.38 8.52 -19.65
N SER A 317 4.69 8.38 -19.40
CA SER A 317 5.64 7.76 -20.32
C SER A 317 6.71 7.01 -19.53
N GLY A 318 7.33 5.98 -20.12
CA GLY A 318 8.33 5.22 -19.40
C GLY A 318 9.03 4.14 -20.22
N VAL A 319 9.99 3.49 -19.57
CA VAL A 319 10.75 2.36 -20.08
C VAL A 319 10.67 1.23 -19.06
N GLY A 320 10.31 0.04 -19.53
CA GLY A 320 10.29 -1.19 -18.76
C GLY A 320 10.87 -2.33 -19.58
N GLY A 321 11.42 -3.33 -18.91
CA GLY A 321 11.87 -4.54 -19.59
C GLY A 321 12.58 -5.53 -18.68
N LYS A 322 13.00 -6.64 -19.30
CA LYS A 322 13.94 -7.61 -18.76
C LYS A 322 15.36 -7.12 -19.04
N ILE A 323 15.91 -6.29 -18.16
CA ILE A 323 17.23 -5.68 -18.34
C ILE A 323 18.34 -6.62 -17.84
N PHE A 324 18.07 -7.44 -16.83
CA PHE A 324 19.04 -8.37 -16.23
C PHE A 324 18.66 -9.84 -16.35
N TYR A 325 17.41 -10.16 -16.04
CA TYR A 325 16.88 -11.51 -16.17
C TYR A 325 16.63 -11.85 -17.65
N GLY A 326 16.57 -13.14 -17.97
CA GLY A 326 16.45 -13.62 -19.35
C GLY A 326 16.61 -15.14 -19.44
N PRO A 327 16.76 -15.69 -20.67
CA PRO A 327 16.77 -17.14 -20.91
C PRO A 327 17.68 -17.95 -19.98
N ASP A 328 18.92 -17.48 -19.77
CA ASP A 328 19.91 -18.15 -18.91
C ASP A 328 19.93 -17.62 -17.46
N ARG A 329 19.06 -16.66 -17.15
CA ARG A 329 19.03 -15.90 -15.91
C ARG A 329 17.59 -15.70 -15.47
N ASN A 330 16.84 -16.79 -15.29
CA ASN A 330 15.41 -16.75 -14.92
C ASN A 330 14.55 -16.15 -16.03
N ASP A 331 14.13 -17.02 -16.96
CA ASP A 331 13.27 -16.60 -18.07
C ASP A 331 11.86 -16.38 -17.56
N ARG A 332 11.51 -15.09 -17.48
CA ARG A 332 10.22 -14.57 -17.03
C ARG A 332 9.61 -13.73 -18.14
N ASP A 333 8.33 -13.44 -18.08
CA ASP A 333 7.70 -12.46 -18.99
C ASP A 333 7.67 -11.06 -18.39
N SER A 334 7.60 -11.00 -17.06
CA SER A 334 7.54 -9.76 -16.29
C SER A 334 8.82 -8.95 -16.38
N ASP A 335 8.66 -7.63 -16.43
CA ASP A 335 9.77 -6.68 -16.37
C ASP A 335 10.50 -6.81 -15.02
N ASP A 336 11.82 -6.69 -15.05
CA ASP A 336 12.68 -6.68 -13.85
C ASP A 336 13.13 -5.28 -13.44
N SER A 337 12.89 -4.33 -14.33
CA SER A 337 13.28 -2.94 -14.20
C SER A 337 12.24 -2.07 -14.90
N VAL A 338 11.71 -1.08 -14.19
CA VAL A 338 10.75 -0.10 -14.73
C VAL A 338 11.12 1.32 -14.28
N PHE A 339 10.94 2.27 -15.19
CA PHE A 339 11.18 3.69 -15.00
C PHE A 339 10.08 4.48 -15.68
N VAL A 340 9.28 5.20 -14.90
CA VAL A 340 8.06 5.84 -15.40
C VAL A 340 8.00 7.28 -14.90
N THR A 341 7.59 8.20 -15.78
CA THR A 341 7.37 9.62 -15.48
C THR A 341 5.92 9.96 -15.78
N PHE A 342 5.27 10.61 -14.82
CA PHE A 342 3.91 11.11 -14.90
C PHE A 342 3.92 12.62 -14.78
N GLU A 343 2.96 13.24 -15.45
CA GLU A 343 2.56 14.61 -15.15
C GLU A 343 1.24 14.55 -14.37
N PHE A 344 1.21 15.18 -13.21
CA PHE A 344 0.02 15.38 -12.40
C PHE A 344 -0.36 16.86 -12.38
N PRO A 345 -1.65 17.18 -12.25
CA PRO A 345 -2.07 18.55 -12.05
C PRO A 345 -1.65 19.04 -10.66
N GLY A 346 -0.97 20.19 -10.61
CA GLY A 346 -0.72 20.92 -9.37
C GLY A 346 -2.00 21.56 -8.80
N PRO A 347 -1.94 22.15 -7.59
CA PRO A 347 -3.13 22.64 -6.90
C PRO A 347 -3.97 23.65 -7.69
N ASN A 348 -3.35 24.51 -8.48
CA ASN A 348 -3.99 25.59 -9.24
C ASN A 348 -4.26 25.22 -10.71
N HIS A 349 -4.00 23.97 -11.10
CA HIS A 349 -4.41 23.45 -12.40
C HIS A 349 -5.93 23.29 -12.49
N PRO A 350 -6.56 23.38 -13.68
CA PRO A 350 -8.00 23.13 -13.85
C PRO A 350 -8.47 21.74 -13.36
N ARG A 351 -7.61 20.74 -13.49
CA ARG A 351 -7.77 19.36 -12.95
C ARG A 351 -7.17 19.17 -11.55
N GLY A 352 -6.67 20.25 -10.94
CA GLY A 352 -6.04 20.26 -9.63
C GLY A 352 -7.04 20.40 -8.49
N MET A 353 -6.58 20.25 -7.25
CA MET A 353 -7.42 20.31 -6.05
C MET A 353 -8.22 21.62 -5.92
N ASN A 354 -7.63 22.77 -6.28
CA ASN A 354 -8.29 24.08 -6.15
C ASN A 354 -9.09 24.45 -7.40
N LYS A 355 -9.09 23.62 -8.44
CA LYS A 355 -9.72 23.89 -9.74
C LYS A 355 -9.35 25.28 -10.29
N GLY A 356 -8.06 25.61 -10.24
CA GLY A 356 -7.57 26.91 -10.71
C GLY A 356 -7.56 27.02 -12.24
N SER A 357 -6.93 28.07 -12.75
CA SER A 357 -6.89 28.36 -14.19
C SER A 357 -5.53 28.11 -14.84
N ASP A 358 -4.50 27.76 -14.05
CA ASP A 358 -3.12 27.66 -14.53
C ASP A 358 -2.84 26.27 -15.10
N LYS A 359 -2.86 26.14 -16.42
CA LYS A 359 -2.61 24.87 -17.11
C LYS A 359 -1.16 24.40 -17.01
N ASP A 360 -0.25 25.28 -16.64
CA ASP A 360 1.19 24.98 -16.51
C ASP A 360 1.57 24.63 -15.07
N ASP A 361 0.63 24.68 -14.12
CA ASP A 361 0.82 24.16 -12.77
C ASP A 361 0.85 22.64 -12.79
N ILE A 362 2.01 22.08 -13.14
CA ILE A 362 2.26 20.65 -13.25
C ILE A 362 3.20 20.19 -12.13
N VAL A 363 2.90 19.01 -11.59
CA VAL A 363 3.80 18.26 -10.71
C VAL A 363 4.29 17.04 -11.46
N VAL A 364 5.61 16.91 -11.60
CA VAL A 364 6.21 15.71 -12.19
C VAL A 364 6.30 14.64 -11.11
N VAL A 365 5.90 13.41 -11.43
CA VAL A 365 6.11 12.26 -10.54
C VAL A 365 6.95 11.23 -11.27
N THR A 366 8.08 10.84 -10.70
CA THR A 366 8.91 9.76 -11.25
C THR A 366 8.82 8.53 -10.36
N TYR A 367 8.61 7.37 -10.97
CA TYR A 367 8.61 6.08 -10.30
C TYR A 367 9.70 5.19 -10.90
N SER A 368 10.40 4.44 -10.04
CA SER A 368 11.29 3.37 -10.52
C SER A 368 11.28 2.16 -9.60
N SER A 369 11.40 0.98 -10.20
CA SER A 369 11.56 -0.29 -9.48
C SER A 369 12.59 -1.14 -10.20
N LEU A 370 13.52 -1.69 -9.42
CA LEU A 370 14.62 -2.54 -9.86
C LEU A 370 14.65 -3.79 -8.99
N ASN A 371 14.88 -4.96 -9.60
CA ASN A 371 15.10 -6.21 -8.86
C ASN A 371 16.58 -6.56 -8.66
N THR A 372 17.50 -5.73 -9.16
CA THR A 372 18.95 -5.99 -9.22
C THR A 372 19.78 -5.08 -8.34
N ASN A 373 19.18 -4.03 -7.78
CA ASN A 373 19.83 -3.09 -6.90
C ASN A 373 18.79 -2.55 -5.91
N GLY A 374 19.13 -2.53 -4.63
CA GLY A 374 18.27 -2.09 -3.53
C GLY A 374 18.98 -1.11 -2.62
N PHE A 375 19.96 -0.36 -3.14
CA PHE A 375 20.77 0.58 -2.35
C PHE A 375 19.91 1.66 -1.68
N GLU A 376 18.96 2.26 -2.40
CA GLU A 376 18.00 3.19 -1.82
C GLU A 376 16.82 2.45 -1.20
N GLN A 377 16.47 2.82 0.04
CA GLN A 377 15.24 2.34 0.69
C GLN A 377 14.01 2.84 -0.09
N TYR A 378 12.98 2.00 -0.17
CA TYR A 378 11.73 2.35 -0.84
C TYR A 378 10.98 3.47 -0.14
N GLY A 379 10.21 4.25 -0.89
CA GLY A 379 9.45 5.39 -0.37
C GLY A 379 9.33 6.54 -1.36
N GLU A 380 9.01 7.72 -0.84
CA GLU A 380 8.68 8.92 -1.60
C GLU A 380 9.50 10.13 -1.14
N CYS A 381 10.09 10.86 -2.07
CA CYS A 381 10.73 12.15 -1.82
C CYS A 381 9.92 13.25 -2.51
N VAL A 382 9.26 14.10 -1.72
CA VAL A 382 8.40 15.19 -2.15
C VAL A 382 9.19 16.50 -2.08
N MET A 383 9.46 17.09 -3.23
CA MET A 383 10.30 18.29 -3.37
C MET A 383 9.41 19.49 -3.69
N GLY A 384 9.40 20.44 -2.76
CA GLY A 384 8.73 21.73 -2.91
C GLY A 384 9.71 22.89 -3.01
N SER A 385 9.20 24.06 -3.41
CA SER A 385 10.01 25.28 -3.60
C SER A 385 10.71 25.80 -2.35
N ARG A 386 10.36 25.30 -1.16
CA ARG A 386 10.88 25.77 0.13
C ARG A 386 11.36 24.65 1.05
N GLY A 387 11.19 23.39 0.66
CA GLY A 387 11.63 22.26 1.46
C GLY A 387 11.43 20.92 0.78
N THR A 388 11.96 19.88 1.41
CA THR A 388 11.84 18.50 0.96
C THR A 388 11.30 17.63 2.09
N MET A 389 10.26 16.86 1.81
CA MET A 389 9.74 15.83 2.70
C MET A 389 10.12 14.44 2.15
N ILE A 390 10.62 13.57 3.01
CA ILE A 390 11.03 12.20 2.64
C ILE A 390 10.26 11.22 3.50
N VAL A 391 9.49 10.34 2.87
CA VAL A 391 8.91 9.16 3.51
C VAL A 391 9.78 7.96 3.18
N GLU A 392 10.36 7.33 4.19
CA GLU A 392 11.27 6.20 4.05
C GLU A 392 10.64 4.93 4.65
N ALA A 393 10.59 3.88 3.84
CA ALA A 393 10.18 2.52 4.18
C ALA A 393 8.81 2.39 4.88
N GLU A 394 7.87 3.30 4.61
CA GLU A 394 6.55 3.37 5.29
C GLU A 394 6.66 3.47 6.83
N GLN A 395 7.82 3.89 7.37
CA GLN A 395 8.10 3.86 8.81
C GLN A 395 8.51 5.22 9.36
N SER A 396 9.08 6.09 8.53
CA SER A 396 9.54 7.40 8.99
C SER A 396 9.26 8.47 7.95
N VAL A 397 9.00 9.68 8.44
CA VAL A 397 8.90 10.89 7.65
C VAL A 397 9.97 11.85 8.15
N MET A 398 10.71 12.45 7.23
CA MET A 398 11.75 13.44 7.49
C MET A 398 11.42 14.71 6.74
N LEU A 399 11.72 15.86 7.35
CA LEU A 399 11.48 17.18 6.79
C LEU A 399 12.75 18.01 6.78
N TYR A 400 13.08 18.56 5.61
CA TYR A 400 14.25 19.38 5.37
C TYR A 400 13.83 20.70 4.72
N ASN A 401 14.51 21.78 5.08
CA ASN A 401 14.28 23.10 4.50
C ASN A 401 15.12 23.27 3.25
N GLU A 402 14.66 24.10 2.31
CA GLU A 402 15.56 24.63 1.29
C GLU A 402 16.41 25.76 1.86
N LYS A 403 17.58 25.97 1.25
CA LYS A 403 18.45 27.07 1.63
C LYS A 403 17.78 28.39 1.28
N ASP A 404 17.56 29.23 2.29
CA ASP A 404 17.13 30.61 2.09
C ASP A 404 18.28 31.42 1.46
N PRO A 405 18.15 31.90 0.20
CA PRO A 405 19.21 32.64 -0.48
C PRO A 405 19.57 33.95 0.23
N SER A 406 18.67 34.50 1.05
CA SER A 406 18.89 35.73 1.81
C SER A 406 19.73 35.52 3.08
N LYS A 407 19.92 34.26 3.52
CA LYS A 407 20.67 33.90 4.73
C LYS A 407 22.05 33.33 4.38
N LYS A 408 23.10 33.77 5.09
CA LYS A 408 24.47 33.25 4.91
C LYS A 408 24.56 31.79 5.39
N SER A 409 24.36 30.88 4.45
CA SER A 409 24.78 29.48 4.42
C SER A 409 24.66 28.67 5.72
N THR A 410 23.55 27.95 5.86
CA THR A 410 23.51 26.68 6.61
C THR A 410 23.27 25.52 5.65
N ASP A 411 23.78 24.34 6.00
CA ASP A 411 23.47 23.12 5.27
C ASP A 411 21.96 22.82 5.47
N PRO A 412 21.16 22.77 4.39
CA PRO A 412 19.71 22.54 4.47
C PRO A 412 19.35 21.22 5.16
N LYS A 413 20.27 20.24 5.16
CA LYS A 413 20.11 18.94 5.81
C LYS A 413 20.39 18.96 7.32
N SER A 414 21.05 20.01 7.84
CA SER A 414 21.47 20.11 9.26
C SER A 414 20.75 21.20 10.05
N THR A 415 19.79 21.91 9.44
CA THR A 415 19.15 23.05 10.09
C THR A 415 17.87 22.65 10.82
N SER A 416 17.70 23.12 12.05
CA SER A 416 16.47 22.96 12.84
C SER A 416 15.36 23.87 12.30
N ILE A 417 14.14 23.34 12.26
CA ILE A 417 12.99 24.02 11.65
C ILE A 417 11.98 24.39 12.74
N SER A 418 11.54 25.65 12.73
CA SER A 418 10.41 26.17 13.51
C SER A 418 9.40 26.84 12.57
N VAL A 419 8.12 26.89 12.94
CA VAL A 419 7.09 27.56 12.13
C VAL A 419 6.89 28.98 12.65
N SER A 420 7.33 30.01 11.91
CA SER A 420 7.08 31.40 12.29
C SER A 420 5.67 31.84 11.90
N THR A 421 5.07 32.71 12.72
CA THR A 421 3.68 33.15 12.56
C THR A 421 3.59 34.66 12.48
N THR A 422 3.08 35.17 11.36
CA THR A 422 2.50 36.51 11.28
C THR A 422 1.00 36.34 11.09
N PRO A 423 0.12 36.96 11.92
CA PRO A 423 -1.32 36.86 11.76
C PRO A 423 -1.75 37.25 10.33
N GLY A 424 -2.42 36.36 9.61
CA GLY A 424 -2.90 36.58 8.24
C GLY A 424 -2.06 35.95 7.11
N ASN A 425 -0.88 35.39 7.41
CA ASN A 425 -0.03 34.72 6.41
C ASN A 425 -0.04 33.19 6.54
N LYS A 426 0.17 32.48 5.41
CA LYS A 426 0.39 31.02 5.40
C LYS A 426 1.61 30.65 6.27
N PRO A 427 1.65 29.48 6.90
CA PRO A 427 2.81 29.01 7.67
C PRO A 427 4.10 29.09 6.84
N VAL A 428 5.15 29.67 7.44
CA VAL A 428 6.47 29.82 6.83
C VAL A 428 7.46 29.07 7.72
N LEU A 429 8.27 28.20 7.11
CA LEU A 429 9.38 27.57 7.83
C LEU A 429 10.49 28.59 8.09
N GLU A 430 10.90 28.70 9.35
CA GLU A 430 12.08 29.42 9.77
C GLU A 430 13.15 28.48 10.30
N ALA A 431 14.33 28.62 9.69
CA ALA A 431 15.50 27.83 10.01
C ALA A 431 16.34 28.55 11.09
N SER A 432 16.71 27.84 12.16
CA SER A 432 17.69 28.29 13.15
C SER A 432 18.96 27.44 13.12
N SER A 433 20.12 28.09 13.07
CA SER A 433 21.44 27.46 13.03
C SER A 433 21.98 27.22 14.45
N THR A 434 22.30 25.99 14.82
CA THR A 434 22.73 25.62 16.18
C THR A 434 24.24 25.72 16.44
N TRP A 435 24.99 26.55 15.71
CA TRP A 435 26.43 26.73 15.95
C TRP A 435 26.77 28.17 16.39
N GLY A 436 26.64 28.40 17.69
CA GLY A 436 27.14 29.54 18.46
C GLY A 436 27.23 29.14 19.95
N PRO A 437 28.25 29.59 20.71
CA PRO A 437 28.58 28.99 21.99
C PRO A 437 27.59 29.44 23.08
N GLY A 438 26.85 28.48 23.64
CA GLY A 438 26.06 28.68 24.86
C GLY A 438 24.56 28.49 24.66
N GLY A 439 24.07 27.32 25.05
CA GLY A 439 22.63 27.03 25.10
C GLY A 439 22.39 25.53 25.16
N ALA A 440 22.52 24.93 26.34
CA ALA A 440 22.11 23.55 26.56
C ALA A 440 20.63 23.39 26.18
N PRO A 441 20.23 22.34 25.44
CA PRO A 441 18.83 22.08 25.19
C PRO A 441 18.14 21.79 26.53
N SER A 442 17.19 22.64 26.88
CA SER A 442 16.34 22.47 28.04
C SER A 442 15.52 21.21 27.83
N ALA A 443 15.74 20.21 28.69
CA ALA A 443 14.86 19.06 28.81
C ALA A 443 13.48 19.57 29.27
N VAL A 444 12.55 19.73 28.33
CA VAL A 444 11.14 19.94 28.65
C VAL A 444 10.45 18.60 28.46
N GLY A 445 10.35 17.85 29.57
CA GLY A 445 9.39 16.76 29.70
C GLY A 445 7.98 17.33 29.56
N GLY A 446 7.20 16.75 28.65
CA GLY A 446 5.82 17.14 28.42
C GLY A 446 5.26 16.37 27.24
N GLY A 447 4.42 15.37 27.54
CA GLY A 447 3.90 14.39 26.59
C GLY A 447 3.21 15.01 25.38
N ALA A 448 3.71 14.68 24.21
CA ALA A 448 2.91 14.53 22.99
C ALA A 448 2.89 13.03 22.67
N PRO A 449 1.81 12.48 22.07
CA PRO A 449 1.78 11.08 21.72
C PRO A 449 2.89 10.86 20.70
N ALA A 450 3.91 10.11 21.10
CA ALA A 450 4.73 9.42 20.13
C ALA A 450 3.75 8.70 19.19
N ALA A 451 3.91 8.88 17.88
CA ALA A 451 3.47 7.87 16.94
C ALA A 451 4.12 6.57 17.45
N SER A 452 3.31 5.74 18.12
CA SER A 452 3.73 4.66 19.02
C SER A 452 4.67 5.08 20.15
N GLY A 453 4.26 4.85 21.41
CA GLY A 453 5.19 4.89 22.55
C GLY A 453 6.46 4.10 22.24
N ALA A 454 7.62 4.60 22.67
CA ALA A 454 8.93 4.00 22.43
C ALA A 454 8.86 2.47 22.55
N GLY A 455 8.93 1.78 21.40
CA GLY A 455 8.88 0.31 21.30
C GLY A 455 7.67 -0.31 20.61
N THR A 456 6.60 0.43 20.28
CA THR A 456 5.52 -0.12 19.41
C THR A 456 5.87 0.15 17.92
N PRO A 457 5.79 -0.84 17.01
CA PRO A 457 6.03 -0.60 15.59
C PRO A 457 5.00 0.36 14.99
N VAL A 458 5.42 1.26 14.10
CA VAL A 458 4.51 2.11 13.31
C VAL A 458 3.59 1.21 12.49
N SER A 459 2.27 1.40 12.62
CA SER A 459 1.31 0.63 11.83
C SER A 459 1.44 0.95 10.35
N ARG A 460 1.44 -0.11 9.53
CA ARG A 460 1.40 -0.02 8.07
C ARG A 460 -0.02 0.13 7.52
N GLY A 461 -1.04 0.11 8.37
CA GLY A 461 -2.45 0.33 8.02
C GLY A 461 -3.27 -0.95 7.77
N TYR A 462 -2.65 -2.14 7.68
CA TYR A 462 -3.37 -3.40 7.42
C TYR A 462 -4.41 -3.72 8.50
N LYS A 463 -4.04 -3.51 9.77
CA LYS A 463 -4.93 -3.76 10.91
C LYS A 463 -6.12 -2.82 10.84
N GLU A 464 -5.85 -1.52 10.72
CA GLU A 464 -6.84 -0.45 10.66
C GLU A 464 -7.78 -0.61 9.46
N GLU A 465 -7.28 -1.05 8.31
CA GLU A 465 -8.08 -1.34 7.12
C GLU A 465 -9.10 -2.46 7.36
N MET A 466 -8.66 -3.58 7.96
CA MET A 466 -9.55 -4.69 8.27
C MET A 466 -10.54 -4.35 9.40
N GLU A 467 -10.12 -3.53 10.38
CA GLU A 467 -11.00 -3.02 11.43
C GLU A 467 -12.09 -2.11 10.86
N ASP A 468 -11.73 -1.13 10.03
CA ASP A 468 -12.70 -0.26 9.36
C ASP A 468 -13.61 -1.06 8.44
N PHE A 469 -13.08 -1.97 7.62
CA PHE A 469 -13.89 -2.84 6.77
C PHE A 469 -14.95 -3.61 7.57
N ALA A 470 -14.54 -4.25 8.68
CA ALA A 470 -15.47 -4.99 9.53
C ALA A 470 -16.47 -4.08 10.25
N TYR A 471 -16.02 -2.92 10.73
CA TYR A 471 -16.87 -1.92 11.35
C TYR A 471 -17.96 -1.44 10.36
N LYS A 472 -17.56 -1.07 9.14
CA LYS A 472 -18.47 -0.66 8.06
C LYS A 472 -19.49 -1.74 7.74
N ILE A 473 -19.13 -3.03 7.76
CA ILE A 473 -20.11 -4.13 7.58
C ILE A 473 -21.21 -4.09 8.65
N ARG A 474 -20.86 -3.79 9.91
CA ARG A 474 -21.84 -3.78 11.01
C ARG A 474 -22.72 -2.53 11.01
N VAL A 475 -22.16 -1.37 10.67
CA VAL A 475 -22.90 -0.10 10.65
C VAL A 475 -23.48 0.24 9.28
N TRP A 476 -23.38 -0.68 8.32
CA TRP A 476 -23.73 -0.41 6.92
C TRP A 476 -25.20 0.00 6.75
N ASP A 477 -25.42 1.25 6.36
CA ASP A 477 -26.71 1.69 5.85
C ASP A 477 -26.81 1.37 4.35
N LYS A 478 -27.56 0.31 4.01
CA LYS A 478 -27.80 -0.09 2.61
C LYS A 478 -28.57 0.95 1.79
N SER A 479 -29.24 1.89 2.45
CA SER A 479 -29.97 2.97 1.80
C SER A 479 -29.09 4.18 1.47
N SER A 480 -27.90 4.27 2.09
CA SER A 480 -26.97 5.35 1.85
C SER A 480 -26.37 5.26 0.44
N LYS A 481 -26.35 6.41 -0.23
CA LYS A 481 -25.65 6.62 -1.50
C LYS A 481 -24.30 7.32 -1.31
N SER A 482 -23.91 7.57 -0.06
CA SER A 482 -22.70 8.32 0.27
C SER A 482 -21.48 7.41 0.17
N GLU A 483 -20.49 7.80 -0.64
CA GLU A 483 -19.20 7.12 -0.66
C GLU A 483 -18.44 7.27 0.69
N ALA A 484 -18.80 8.25 1.53
CA ALA A 484 -18.22 8.41 2.88
C ALA A 484 -18.61 7.28 3.85
N ASP A 485 -19.68 6.54 3.54
CA ASP A 485 -20.09 5.37 4.31
C ASP A 485 -19.36 4.10 3.87
N MET A 486 -18.65 4.14 2.73
CA MET A 486 -17.79 3.05 2.25
C MET A 486 -16.43 3.05 2.98
N PRO A 487 -15.68 1.94 2.92
CA PRO A 487 -14.24 1.92 3.25
C PRO A 487 -13.46 2.95 2.42
N ARG A 488 -12.34 3.45 2.95
CA ARG A 488 -11.56 4.55 2.36
C ARG A 488 -11.00 4.21 0.97
N CYS A 489 -10.67 2.93 0.72
CA CYS A 489 -10.29 2.42 -0.59
C CYS A 489 -11.40 1.53 -1.18
N HIS A 490 -12.58 2.14 -1.38
CA HIS A 490 -13.65 1.50 -2.14
C HIS A 490 -13.31 1.39 -3.64
N GLY A 491 -14.10 0.60 -4.38
CA GLY A 491 -13.77 0.24 -5.77
C GLY A 491 -13.47 1.41 -6.72
N ARG A 492 -14.10 2.58 -6.57
CA ARG A 492 -13.79 3.75 -7.42
C ARG A 492 -12.37 4.27 -7.18
N VAL A 493 -11.95 4.39 -5.92
CA VAL A 493 -10.60 4.84 -5.54
C VAL A 493 -9.58 3.86 -6.10
N ALA A 494 -9.76 2.58 -5.82
CA ALA A 494 -8.83 1.53 -6.26
C ALA A 494 -8.78 1.35 -7.79
N MET A 495 -9.88 1.65 -8.50
CA MET A 495 -9.91 1.63 -9.96
C MET A 495 -9.00 2.72 -10.54
N ALA A 496 -8.89 3.89 -9.89
CA ALA A 496 -7.96 4.92 -10.33
C ALA A 496 -6.51 4.42 -10.27
N ASP A 497 -6.10 3.81 -9.17
CA ASP A 497 -4.76 3.22 -9.04
C ASP A 497 -4.50 2.12 -10.08
N ALA A 498 -5.53 1.30 -10.36
CA ALA A 498 -5.47 0.28 -11.40
C ALA A 498 -5.29 0.87 -12.79
N ILE A 499 -6.03 1.92 -13.14
CA ILE A 499 -5.89 2.64 -14.42
C ILE A 499 -4.48 3.18 -14.57
N ILE A 500 -3.93 3.80 -13.53
CA ILE A 500 -2.58 4.37 -13.56
C ILE A 500 -1.53 3.26 -13.78
N ALA A 501 -1.55 2.19 -12.99
CA ALA A 501 -0.59 1.10 -13.10
C ALA A 501 -0.68 0.37 -14.46
N LEU A 502 -1.88 0.04 -14.92
CA LEU A 502 -2.10 -0.69 -16.17
C LEU A 502 -1.76 0.18 -17.39
N THR A 503 -2.11 1.46 -17.38
CA THR A 503 -1.75 2.39 -18.47
C THR A 503 -0.25 2.58 -18.55
N SER A 504 0.46 2.58 -17.41
CA SER A 504 1.91 2.63 -17.37
C SER A 504 2.55 1.42 -18.06
N ASN A 505 2.04 0.21 -17.81
CA ASN A 505 2.47 -0.99 -18.54
C ASN A 505 2.26 -0.85 -20.06
N ILE A 506 1.12 -0.28 -20.49
CA ILE A 506 0.84 -0.05 -21.91
C ILE A 506 1.81 0.98 -22.49
N ALA A 507 2.07 2.08 -21.78
CA ALA A 507 2.99 3.14 -22.21
C ALA A 507 4.41 2.62 -22.40
N MET A 508 4.92 1.82 -21.44
CA MET A 508 6.24 1.18 -21.54
C MET A 508 6.29 0.19 -22.70
N LYS A 509 5.29 -0.69 -22.83
CA LYS A 509 5.23 -1.70 -23.90
C LYS A 509 5.18 -1.08 -25.30
N LYS A 510 4.41 -0.01 -25.46
CA LYS A 510 4.29 0.73 -26.74
C LYS A 510 5.38 1.78 -26.96
N LYS A 511 6.20 2.06 -25.94
CA LYS A 511 7.23 3.11 -25.95
C LYS A 511 6.67 4.48 -26.36
N GLN A 512 5.50 4.82 -25.83
CA GLN A 512 4.79 6.05 -26.17
C GLN A 512 4.31 6.76 -24.91
N ARG A 513 4.18 8.09 -24.99
CA ARG A 513 3.40 8.86 -24.03
C ARG A 513 1.92 8.52 -24.20
N ILE A 514 1.21 8.38 -23.08
CA ILE A 514 -0.25 8.23 -23.06
C ILE A 514 -0.81 9.33 -22.17
N ASP A 515 -1.73 10.11 -22.72
CA ASP A 515 -2.50 11.08 -21.95
C ASP A 515 -3.73 10.38 -21.35
N PHE A 516 -3.99 10.63 -20.07
CA PHE A 516 -5.14 10.06 -19.37
C PHE A 516 -6.40 10.87 -19.66
N ASN A 517 -7.46 10.17 -20.06
CA ASN A 517 -8.80 10.74 -20.15
C ASN A 517 -9.51 10.65 -18.79
N GLU A 518 -10.11 11.76 -18.34
CA GLU A 518 -10.90 11.79 -17.09
C GLU A 518 -12.07 10.79 -17.11
N SER A 519 -12.64 10.51 -18.29
CA SER A 519 -13.74 9.54 -18.44
C SER A 519 -13.34 8.12 -18.02
N TRP A 520 -12.06 7.76 -18.09
CA TRP A 520 -11.58 6.42 -17.70
C TRP A 520 -11.77 6.17 -16.20
N PHE A 521 -11.69 7.22 -15.39
CA PHE A 521 -11.83 7.16 -13.93
C PHE A 521 -13.29 7.16 -13.47
N ASP A 522 -14.26 7.33 -14.38
CA ASP A 522 -15.67 7.20 -14.09
C ASP A 522 -16.13 5.74 -14.33
N PRO A 523 -16.56 5.00 -13.29
CA PRO A 523 -17.03 3.64 -13.44
C PRO A 523 -18.36 3.53 -14.20
N LEU A 524 -19.06 4.66 -14.42
CA LEU A 524 -20.26 4.72 -15.24
C LEU A 524 -19.96 5.04 -16.71
N SER A 525 -18.73 5.45 -17.04
CA SER A 525 -18.33 5.72 -18.41
C SER A 525 -18.32 4.44 -19.25
N ALA A 526 -18.76 4.55 -20.51
CA ALA A 526 -18.68 3.46 -21.49
C ALA A 526 -17.29 3.33 -22.14
N GLU A 527 -16.41 4.32 -21.96
CA GLU A 527 -15.06 4.38 -22.56
C GLU A 527 -14.01 3.50 -21.86
#